data_AF-A0A8T4UXP4-F1
#
_entry.id   AF-A0A8T4UXP4-F1
#
_cell.length_a   1.000
_cell.length_b   1.000
_cell.length_c   1.000
_cell.angle_alpha   90.00
_cell.angle_beta   90.00
_cell.angle_gamma   90.00
#
_symmetry.space_group_name_H-M   'P 1'
#
loop_
_entity.id
_entity.type
_entity.pdbx_description
1 polymer ?
#
loop_
_entity_poly.entity_id
_entity_poly.type
_entity_poly.pdbx_seq_one_letter_code
_entity_poly.pdbx_strand_id
1 'polypeptide(L)'
;MKILTGSELLKKVYIKLQERYKPEIIKLDPAEDSEIANDSDLHRTRIEYMSYNELALFDGHKKVVMSLGTKTGAYPGEQFLDDLIAVNFNPKLKDKELEKSLRKSIRCGTYFKNTLFFVLQDGLIGATENKTAGRIILEDVTKKINQYLFREPKYNKEVLSLSDLSPVNTSPALYKSGLVDLLVKKIEDYVLIGFPEQIELFSGGV
;
A
#
# COMPACT_ATOMS: atom_id res chain seq x y z
N MET A 1 11.81 -8.88 -21.64
CA MET A 1 10.81 -8.85 -20.56
C MET A 1 11.36 -8.00 -19.42
N LYS A 2 10.65 -6.96 -18.97
CA LYS A 2 11.14 -6.09 -17.87
C LYS A 2 10.83 -6.76 -16.53
N ILE A 3 11.83 -6.78 -15.64
CA ILE A 3 11.74 -7.30 -14.28
C ILE A 3 11.64 -6.12 -13.30
N LEU A 4 10.87 -6.27 -12.23
CA LEU A 4 10.53 -5.21 -11.28
C LEU A 4 10.77 -5.68 -9.84
N THR A 5 11.21 -4.78 -8.97
CA THR A 5 11.08 -4.97 -7.51
C THR A 5 9.62 -4.81 -7.06
N GLY A 6 9.30 -5.19 -5.82
CA GLY A 6 7.96 -4.94 -5.24
C GLY A 6 7.58 -3.45 -5.26
N SER A 7 8.50 -2.56 -4.89
CA SER A 7 8.31 -1.10 -4.92
C SER A 7 8.05 -0.59 -6.34
N GLU A 8 8.83 -1.03 -7.33
CA GLU A 8 8.63 -0.65 -8.74
C GLU A 8 7.30 -1.19 -9.28
N LEU A 9 6.88 -2.38 -8.84
CA LEU A 9 5.59 -2.96 -9.18
C LEU A 9 4.44 -2.08 -8.68
N LEU A 10 4.40 -1.74 -7.39
CA LEU A 10 3.34 -0.87 -6.83
C LEU A 10 3.33 0.51 -7.47
N LYS A 11 4.50 1.13 -7.63
CA LYS A 11 4.62 2.43 -8.30
C LYS A 11 4.07 2.40 -9.72
N LYS A 12 4.36 1.34 -10.49
CA LYS A 12 3.83 1.18 -11.84
C LYS A 12 2.33 0.95 -11.88
N VAL A 13 1.78 0.20 -10.92
CA VAL A 13 0.33 0.02 -10.76
C VAL A 13 -0.34 1.38 -10.51
N TYR A 14 0.18 2.15 -9.56
CA TYR A 14 -0.34 3.47 -9.21
C TYR A 14 -0.29 4.45 -10.39
N ILE A 15 0.87 4.57 -11.07
CA ILE A 15 1.03 5.43 -12.26
C ILE A 15 0.07 5.00 -13.37
N LYS A 16 -0.07 3.70 -13.63
CA LYS A 16 -0.94 3.21 -14.70
C LYS A 16 -2.43 3.49 -14.42
N LEU A 17 -2.85 3.44 -13.15
CA LEU A 17 -4.20 3.88 -12.74
C LEU A 17 -4.36 5.39 -12.97
N GLN A 18 -3.38 6.21 -12.58
CA GLN A 18 -3.40 7.66 -12.82
C GLN A 18 -3.47 8.00 -14.31
N GLU A 19 -2.66 7.36 -15.15
CA GLU A 19 -2.67 7.57 -16.61
C GLU A 19 -4.02 7.23 -17.24
N ARG A 20 -4.65 6.13 -16.76
CA ARG A 20 -5.91 5.63 -17.31
C ARG A 20 -7.12 6.47 -16.90
N TYR A 21 -7.18 6.90 -15.65
CA TYR A 21 -8.35 7.60 -15.10
C TYR A 21 -8.18 9.11 -14.97
N LYS A 22 -6.95 9.62 -15.09
CA LYS A 22 -6.61 11.04 -14.94
C LYS A 22 -7.25 11.66 -13.68
N PRO A 23 -7.04 11.07 -12.49
CA PRO A 23 -7.61 11.57 -11.26
C PRO A 23 -7.10 12.98 -10.96
N GLU A 24 -7.88 13.75 -10.20
CA GLU A 24 -7.39 15.00 -9.63
C GLU A 24 -6.30 14.70 -8.60
N ILE A 25 -5.20 15.46 -8.62
CA ILE A 25 -4.06 15.26 -7.72
C ILE A 25 -4.00 16.40 -6.70
N ILE A 26 -4.10 16.06 -5.42
CA ILE A 26 -3.84 16.97 -4.30
C ILE A 26 -2.40 16.73 -3.83
N LYS A 27 -1.55 17.76 -3.88
CA LYS A 27 -0.20 17.71 -3.30
C LYS A 27 -0.28 17.97 -1.80
N LEU A 28 0.45 17.17 -1.02
CA LEU A 28 0.54 17.31 0.42
C LEU A 28 1.88 17.99 0.75
N ASP A 29 1.82 19.24 1.20
CA ASP A 29 2.99 19.98 1.69
C ASP A 29 2.69 20.57 3.09
N PRO A 30 3.30 20.04 4.17
CA PRO A 30 4.22 18.90 4.16
C PRO A 30 3.50 17.58 3.84
N ALA A 31 4.30 16.57 3.51
CA ALA A 31 3.86 15.19 3.37
C ALA A 31 3.07 14.74 4.60
N GLU A 32 2.08 13.88 4.39
CA GLU A 32 1.31 13.31 5.49
C GLU A 32 1.95 12.01 5.94
N ASP A 33 2.15 11.86 7.25
CA ASP A 33 2.79 10.67 7.83
C ASP A 33 1.76 9.82 8.56
N SER A 34 1.85 8.50 8.35
CA SER A 34 1.07 7.49 9.07
C SER A 34 2.02 6.59 9.86
N GLU A 35 1.79 6.47 11.17
CA GLU A 35 2.63 5.70 12.07
C GLU A 35 2.45 4.20 11.81
N ILE A 36 3.57 3.51 11.56
CA ILE A 36 3.54 2.09 11.23
C ILE A 36 3.65 1.25 12.50
N ALA A 37 4.39 1.70 13.52
CA ALA A 37 4.71 0.91 14.71
C ALA A 37 5.15 1.71 15.94
N ASN A 38 4.76 1.22 17.12
CA ASN A 38 5.28 1.64 18.42
C ASN A 38 5.58 0.38 19.26
N ASP A 39 6.86 0.11 19.54
CA ASP A 39 7.26 -1.03 20.36
C ASP A 39 7.14 -0.69 21.86
N SER A 40 6.74 -1.67 22.67
CA SER A 40 6.18 -1.46 24.01
C SER A 40 7.04 -0.65 24.99
N ASP A 41 6.41 0.40 25.53
CA ASP A 41 6.58 1.28 26.71
C ASP A 41 7.82 1.28 27.66
N LEU A 42 8.96 0.63 27.38
CA LEU A 42 10.16 0.72 28.25
C LEU A 42 11.35 1.49 27.65
N HIS A 43 11.41 1.67 26.33
CA HIS A 43 12.54 2.34 25.65
C HIS A 43 12.12 3.29 24.50
N ARG A 44 11.18 4.22 24.77
CA ARG A 44 10.71 5.25 23.82
C ARG A 44 11.86 6.07 23.22
N THR A 45 12.32 5.70 22.03
CA THR A 45 13.21 6.55 21.21
C THR A 45 12.99 6.41 19.69
N ARG A 46 12.00 5.64 19.23
CA ARG A 46 11.93 5.19 17.82
C ARG A 46 10.50 5.19 17.30
N ILE A 47 10.28 5.88 16.18
CA ILE A 47 9.01 5.93 15.45
C ILE A 47 9.33 5.78 13.95
N GLU A 48 8.62 4.89 13.26
CA GLU A 48 8.67 4.73 11.81
C GLU A 48 7.35 5.20 11.19
N TYR A 49 7.43 5.80 10.00
CA TYR A 49 6.28 6.36 9.31
C TYR A 49 6.23 5.90 7.85
N MET A 50 5.00 5.77 7.32
CA MET A 50 4.77 5.84 5.87
C MET A 50 4.44 7.29 5.52
N SER A 51 5.20 7.85 4.58
CA SER A 51 5.04 9.23 4.14
C SER A 51 4.34 9.31 2.79
N TYR A 52 3.31 10.14 2.71
CA TYR A 52 2.46 10.33 1.54
C TYR A 52 2.57 11.77 1.03
N ASN A 53 3.03 11.93 -0.21
CA ASN A 53 3.30 13.25 -0.80
C ASN A 53 2.14 13.79 -1.65
N GLU A 54 1.22 12.92 -2.07
CA GLU A 54 0.12 13.29 -2.93
C GLU A 54 -1.07 12.35 -2.77
N LEU A 55 -2.26 12.83 -3.08
CA LEU A 55 -3.51 12.07 -3.10
C LEU A 55 -4.12 12.13 -4.49
N ALA A 56 -4.42 10.97 -5.06
CA ALA A 56 -5.12 10.86 -6.34
C ALA A 56 -6.60 10.56 -6.10
N LEU A 57 -7.47 11.47 -6.53
CA LEU A 57 -8.93 11.39 -6.37
C LEU A 57 -9.56 10.75 -7.61
N PHE A 58 -9.97 9.50 -7.46
CA PHE A 58 -10.67 8.75 -8.49
C PHE A 58 -12.18 8.93 -8.31
N ASP A 59 -12.79 9.73 -9.20
CA ASP A 59 -14.24 9.93 -9.28
C ASP A 59 -14.86 8.95 -10.30
N GLY A 60 -14.80 7.66 -9.97
CA GLY A 60 -15.44 6.59 -10.75
C GLY A 60 -16.88 6.33 -10.29
N HIS A 61 -17.37 5.10 -10.46
CA HIS A 61 -18.61 4.66 -9.79
C HIS A 61 -18.46 4.70 -8.27
N LYS A 62 -17.26 4.38 -7.77
CA LYS A 62 -16.86 4.60 -6.39
C LYS A 62 -15.92 5.80 -6.32
N LYS A 63 -16.05 6.56 -5.23
CA LYS A 63 -15.25 7.76 -4.94
C LYS A 63 -14.13 7.41 -3.99
N VAL A 64 -12.96 7.16 -4.56
CA VAL A 64 -11.80 6.61 -3.85
C VAL A 64 -10.62 7.55 -3.99
N VAL A 65 -9.90 7.75 -2.90
CA VAL A 65 -8.57 8.35 -2.88
C VAL A 65 -7.54 7.25 -2.77
N MET A 66 -6.50 7.31 -3.59
CA MET A 66 -5.32 6.47 -3.45
C MET A 66 -4.06 7.30 -3.27
N SER A 67 -3.08 6.73 -2.60
CA SER A 67 -1.76 7.31 -2.45
C SER A 67 -0.71 6.21 -2.34
N LEU A 68 0.50 6.51 -2.82
CA LEU A 68 1.66 5.65 -2.64
C LEU A 68 2.47 6.17 -1.45
N GLY A 69 2.59 5.35 -0.41
CA GLY A 69 3.42 5.61 0.74
C GLY A 69 4.81 5.01 0.57
N THR A 70 5.81 5.71 1.07
CA THR A 70 7.20 5.21 1.17
C THR A 70 7.67 5.35 2.60
N LYS A 71 8.39 4.34 3.09
CA LYS A 71 8.97 4.34 4.44
C LYS A 71 9.88 5.56 4.66
N THR A 72 9.70 6.21 5.81
CA THR A 72 10.58 7.25 6.33
C THR A 72 10.91 7.00 7.81
N GLY A 73 11.97 7.65 8.31
CA GLY A 73 12.47 7.44 9.67
C GLY A 73 13.79 6.66 9.70
N ALA A 74 14.44 6.65 10.86
CA ALA A 74 15.84 6.24 11.00
C ALA A 74 16.05 4.82 11.56
N TYR A 75 14.97 4.06 11.82
CA TYR A 75 15.10 2.77 12.50
C TYR A 75 14.99 1.56 11.54
N PRO A 76 15.85 0.55 11.70
CA PRO A 76 15.72 -0.76 11.04
C PRO A 76 14.88 -1.68 11.93
N GLY A 77 13.58 -1.40 12.05
CA GLY A 77 12.66 -2.24 12.83
C GLY A 77 11.72 -3.03 11.94
N GLU A 78 11.09 -2.36 10.97
CA GLU A 78 10.02 -3.01 10.24
C GLU A 78 10.36 -3.46 8.82
N GLN A 79 9.80 -4.62 8.48
CA GLN A 79 9.90 -5.26 7.18
C GLN A 79 9.19 -4.46 6.07
N PHE A 80 8.49 -3.36 6.32
CA PHE A 80 7.76 -2.64 5.27
C PHE A 80 8.65 -1.64 4.51
N LEU A 81 8.45 -1.53 3.21
CA LEU A 81 9.16 -0.60 2.33
C LEU A 81 8.25 0.48 1.74
N ASP A 82 7.16 0.04 1.11
CA ASP A 82 6.21 0.91 0.43
C ASP A 82 4.81 0.33 0.57
N ASP A 83 3.81 1.18 0.45
CA ASP A 83 2.43 0.76 0.42
C ASP A 83 1.59 1.57 -0.58
N LEU A 84 0.46 0.99 -0.96
CA LEU A 84 -0.57 1.65 -1.74
C LEU A 84 -1.83 1.66 -0.88
N ILE A 85 -2.28 2.84 -0.49
CA ILE A 85 -3.52 3.00 0.27
C ILE A 85 -4.72 3.26 -0.65
N ALA A 86 -5.91 2.90 -0.18
CA ALA A 86 -7.17 3.25 -0.81
C ALA A 86 -8.23 3.58 0.25
N VAL A 87 -8.79 4.79 0.20
CA VAL A 87 -9.83 5.25 1.15
C VAL A 87 -11.01 5.85 0.41
N ASN A 88 -12.21 5.68 0.95
CA ASN A 88 -13.37 6.39 0.43
C ASN A 88 -13.30 7.88 0.80
N PHE A 89 -13.81 8.75 -0.07
CA PHE A 89 -13.98 10.17 0.26
C PHE A 89 -15.42 10.62 0.08
N ASN A 90 -15.83 11.61 0.89
CA ASN A 90 -17.16 12.20 0.79
C ASN A 90 -17.14 13.33 -0.26
N PRO A 91 -17.84 13.19 -1.39
CA PRO A 91 -17.84 14.20 -2.45
C PRO A 91 -18.58 15.48 -2.07
N LYS A 92 -19.32 15.48 -0.94
CA LYS A 92 -19.99 16.68 -0.44
C LYS A 92 -19.00 17.64 0.22
N LEU A 93 -17.87 17.13 0.72
CA LEU A 93 -16.80 17.96 1.26
C LEU A 93 -16.02 18.59 0.11
N LYS A 94 -15.63 19.85 0.27
CA LYS A 94 -14.83 20.59 -0.71
C LYS A 94 -13.61 21.20 -0.05
N ASP A 95 -12.61 21.51 -0.88
CA ASP A 95 -11.43 22.28 -0.52
C ASP A 95 -10.77 21.79 0.78
N LYS A 96 -10.61 22.71 1.75
CA LYS A 96 -9.94 22.46 3.03
C LYS A 96 -10.63 21.42 3.91
N GLU A 97 -11.95 21.28 3.82
CA GLU A 97 -12.68 20.28 4.62
C GLU A 97 -12.41 18.87 4.11
N LEU A 98 -12.37 18.72 2.77
CA LEU A 98 -12.00 17.47 2.13
C LEU A 98 -10.55 17.12 2.46
N GLU A 99 -9.61 18.05 2.28
CA GLU A 99 -8.20 17.81 2.60
C GLU A 99 -8.01 17.40 4.07
N LYS A 100 -8.67 18.09 5.01
CA LYS A 100 -8.61 17.77 6.44
C LYS A 100 -9.17 16.37 6.73
N SER A 101 -10.28 15.99 6.11
CA SER A 101 -10.88 14.66 6.26
C SER A 101 -9.97 13.55 5.71
N LEU A 102 -9.33 13.79 4.56
CA LEU A 102 -8.39 12.85 3.95
C LEU A 102 -7.12 12.70 4.80
N ARG A 103 -6.52 13.80 5.24
CA ARG A 103 -5.37 13.79 6.16
C ARG A 103 -5.69 13.04 7.46
N LYS A 104 -6.87 13.27 8.05
CA LYS A 104 -7.34 12.51 9.23
C LYS A 104 -7.42 11.02 8.92
N SER A 105 -7.97 10.64 7.77
CA SER A 105 -8.11 9.23 7.37
C SER A 105 -6.75 8.54 7.21
N ILE A 106 -5.74 9.24 6.70
CA ILE A 106 -4.37 8.74 6.54
C ILE A 106 -3.65 8.64 7.89
N ARG A 107 -3.70 9.71 8.71
CA ARG A 107 -3.08 9.76 10.04
C ARG A 107 -3.64 8.74 11.02
N CYS A 108 -4.96 8.62 11.08
CA CYS A 108 -5.63 7.72 12.02
C CYS A 108 -5.58 6.24 11.60
N GLY A 109 -4.82 5.91 10.55
CA GLY A 109 -4.46 4.54 10.21
C GLY A 109 -3.54 3.95 11.26
N THR A 110 -4.10 3.55 12.40
CA THR A 110 -3.44 2.59 13.29
C THR A 110 -3.15 1.34 12.46
N TYR A 111 -1.87 0.99 12.26
CA TYR A 111 -1.37 -0.22 11.57
C TYR A 111 -2.16 -0.62 10.31
N PHE A 112 -1.76 -0.09 9.15
CA PHE A 112 -2.21 -0.52 7.81
C PHE A 112 -3.73 -0.56 7.56
N LYS A 113 -4.53 0.11 8.39
CA LYS A 113 -6.00 0.07 8.26
C LYS A 113 -6.47 0.46 6.87
N ASN A 114 -5.76 1.29 6.11
CA ASN A 114 -6.18 1.72 4.77
C ASN A 114 -5.33 1.16 3.63
N THR A 115 -4.39 0.28 3.94
CA THR A 115 -3.41 -0.24 2.99
C THR A 115 -4.05 -1.31 2.11
N LEU A 116 -4.10 -1.05 0.81
CA LEU A 116 -4.55 -1.99 -0.20
C LEU A 116 -3.49 -3.07 -0.44
N PHE A 117 -2.26 -2.63 -0.71
CA PHE A 117 -1.11 -3.52 -0.83
C PHE A 117 0.09 -2.91 -0.13
N PHE A 118 0.93 -3.75 0.46
CA PHE A 118 2.24 -3.35 0.99
C PHE A 118 3.34 -4.19 0.35
N VAL A 119 4.57 -3.67 0.37
CA VAL A 119 5.78 -4.37 -0.04
C VAL A 119 6.68 -4.52 1.17
N LEU A 120 7.20 -5.72 1.36
CA LEU A 120 8.18 -6.02 2.40
C LEU A 120 9.63 -5.80 1.91
N GLN A 121 10.60 -5.77 2.81
CA GLN A 121 12.03 -5.62 2.57
C GLN A 121 12.59 -6.78 1.76
N ASP A 122 11.97 -7.95 1.87
CA ASP A 122 12.25 -9.08 1.01
C ASP A 122 11.61 -8.98 -0.38
N GLY A 123 10.97 -7.86 -0.68
CA GLY A 123 10.34 -7.57 -1.96
C GLY A 123 8.97 -8.22 -2.14
N LEU A 124 8.47 -9.02 -1.19
CA LEU A 124 7.16 -9.64 -1.32
C LEU A 124 6.04 -8.60 -1.23
N ILE A 125 5.04 -8.75 -2.08
CA ILE A 125 3.79 -8.00 -2.01
C ILE A 125 2.79 -8.72 -1.10
N GLY A 126 2.16 -7.97 -0.20
CA GLY A 126 1.12 -8.44 0.71
C GLY A 126 -0.07 -7.49 0.77
N ALA A 127 -1.10 -7.90 1.50
CA ALA A 127 -2.28 -7.10 1.82
C ALA A 127 -2.67 -7.36 3.28
N THR A 128 -3.42 -6.44 3.85
CA THR A 128 -3.76 -6.44 5.28
C THR A 128 -4.90 -7.40 5.60
N GLU A 129 -5.65 -7.13 6.67
CA GLU A 129 -6.66 -7.99 7.30
C GLU A 129 -7.61 -8.73 6.34
N ASN A 130 -8.22 -9.79 6.85
CA ASN A 130 -9.25 -10.56 6.15
C ASN A 130 -10.46 -9.67 5.78
N LYS A 131 -11.04 -9.91 4.59
CA LYS A 131 -12.21 -9.21 4.01
C LYS A 131 -11.97 -7.80 3.47
N THR A 132 -10.72 -7.35 3.41
CA THR A 132 -10.36 -6.08 2.76
C THR A 132 -10.26 -6.26 1.25
N ALA A 133 -10.47 -5.19 0.47
CA ALA A 133 -10.36 -5.25 -0.99
C ALA A 133 -8.98 -5.78 -1.45
N GLY A 134 -7.92 -5.37 -0.77
CA GLY A 134 -6.55 -5.81 -1.05
C GLY A 134 -6.39 -7.32 -0.86
N ARG A 135 -6.88 -7.85 0.26
CA ARG A 135 -6.86 -9.29 0.55
C ARG A 135 -7.64 -10.09 -0.49
N ILE A 136 -8.86 -9.64 -0.84
CA ILE A 136 -9.71 -10.30 -1.84
C ILE A 136 -9.00 -10.32 -3.21
N ILE A 137 -8.42 -9.19 -3.62
CA ILE A 137 -7.65 -9.13 -4.87
C ILE A 137 -6.48 -10.10 -4.81
N LEU A 138 -5.67 -10.08 -3.74
CA LEU A 138 -4.53 -10.98 -3.62
C LEU A 138 -4.96 -12.44 -3.66
N GLU A 139 -6.00 -12.85 -2.94
CA GLU A 139 -6.50 -14.23 -2.95
C GLU A 139 -6.93 -14.67 -4.36
N ASP A 140 -7.65 -13.82 -5.09
CA ASP A 140 -8.07 -14.08 -6.47
C ASP A 140 -6.87 -14.18 -7.43
N VAL A 141 -5.82 -13.39 -7.20
CA VAL A 141 -4.62 -13.41 -8.05
C VAL A 141 -3.49 -14.31 -7.53
N THR A 142 -3.57 -14.89 -6.33
CA THR A 142 -2.43 -15.57 -5.68
C THR A 142 -1.85 -16.68 -6.56
N LYS A 143 -2.72 -17.52 -7.15
CA LYS A 143 -2.28 -18.59 -8.06
C LYS A 143 -1.58 -18.04 -9.32
N LYS A 144 -1.93 -16.83 -9.75
CA LYS A 144 -1.32 -16.16 -10.90
C LYS A 144 -0.05 -15.41 -10.52
N ILE A 145 0.04 -14.82 -9.32
CA ILE A 145 1.24 -14.11 -8.83
C ILE A 145 2.48 -15.00 -8.96
N ASN A 146 2.38 -16.28 -8.58
CA ASN A 146 3.49 -17.23 -8.71
C ASN A 146 4.00 -17.39 -10.17
N GLN A 147 3.13 -17.21 -11.17
CA GLN A 147 3.52 -17.23 -12.58
C GLN A 147 4.30 -15.97 -12.99
N TYR A 148 4.05 -14.87 -12.30
CA TYR A 148 4.76 -13.60 -12.49
C TYR A 148 5.97 -13.44 -11.58
N LEU A 149 6.16 -14.29 -10.58
CA LEU A 149 7.36 -14.31 -9.77
C LEU A 149 8.54 -14.74 -10.65
N PHE A 150 9.48 -13.83 -10.85
CA PHE A 150 10.71 -14.08 -11.58
C PHE A 150 11.78 -14.68 -10.67
N ARG A 151 11.82 -14.24 -9.41
CA ARG A 151 12.75 -14.72 -8.40
C ARG A 151 12.10 -14.63 -7.03
N GLU A 152 12.18 -15.70 -6.26
CA GLU A 152 11.83 -15.72 -4.84
C GLU A 152 12.87 -14.97 -3.99
N PRO A 153 12.48 -14.43 -2.83
CA PRO A 153 13.44 -13.87 -1.89
C PRO A 153 14.40 -14.95 -1.39
N LYS A 154 15.65 -14.59 -1.14
CA LYS A 154 16.66 -15.50 -0.59
C LYS A 154 17.08 -15.04 0.79
N TYR A 155 17.07 -15.95 1.75
CA TYR A 155 17.43 -15.64 3.12
C TYR A 155 18.69 -16.40 3.54
N ASN A 156 19.55 -15.74 4.32
CA ASN A 156 20.64 -16.39 5.01
C ASN A 156 20.16 -16.86 6.38
N LYS A 157 20.02 -18.18 6.57
CA LYS A 157 19.54 -18.76 7.84
C LYS A 157 20.57 -18.69 8.96
N GLU A 158 21.84 -18.46 8.64
CA GLU A 158 22.93 -18.36 9.62
C GLU A 158 23.06 -16.95 10.21
N VAL A 159 22.40 -15.96 9.58
CA VAL A 159 22.42 -14.56 10.03
C VAL A 159 20.98 -14.15 10.34
N LEU A 160 20.71 -13.86 11.61
CA LEU A 160 19.38 -13.44 12.06
C LEU A 160 19.35 -11.93 12.26
N SER A 161 18.22 -11.31 11.91
CA SER A 161 17.96 -9.92 12.24
C SER A 161 17.92 -9.75 13.76
N LEU A 162 18.53 -8.68 14.28
CA LEU A 162 18.46 -8.35 15.70
C LEU A 162 17.08 -7.81 16.11
N SER A 163 16.22 -7.43 15.16
CA SER A 163 14.89 -6.89 15.45
C SER A 163 13.86 -7.99 15.75
N ASP A 164 13.81 -9.04 14.95
CA ASP A 164 12.77 -10.07 15.01
C ASP A 164 13.32 -11.51 15.00
N LEU A 165 14.65 -11.67 15.02
CA LEU A 165 15.36 -12.95 14.92
C LEU A 165 15.01 -13.76 13.66
N SER A 166 14.46 -13.12 12.64
CA SER A 166 14.20 -13.76 11.34
C SER A 166 15.49 -13.86 10.50
N PRO A 167 15.61 -14.85 9.61
CA PRO A 167 16.70 -14.92 8.65
C PRO A 167 16.85 -13.65 7.81
N VAL A 168 18.07 -13.09 7.72
CA VAL A 168 18.32 -11.88 6.96
C VAL A 168 18.12 -12.12 5.47
N ASN A 169 17.30 -11.27 4.85
CA ASN A 169 17.14 -11.26 3.39
C ASN A 169 18.45 -10.84 2.70
N THR A 170 18.92 -11.68 1.78
CA THR A 170 20.13 -11.45 0.96
C THR A 170 19.81 -11.01 -0.46
N SER A 171 18.57 -11.21 -0.91
CA SER A 171 18.13 -10.84 -2.25
C SER A 171 16.61 -10.78 -2.31
N PRO A 172 16.01 -9.64 -2.70
CA PRO A 172 14.56 -9.51 -2.72
C PRO A 172 13.93 -10.31 -3.87
N ALA A 173 12.63 -10.56 -3.70
CA ALA A 173 11.71 -11.04 -4.70
C ALA A 173 11.67 -10.10 -5.90
N LEU A 174 11.53 -10.67 -7.10
CA LEU A 174 11.42 -9.91 -8.35
C LEU A 174 10.22 -10.41 -9.17
N TYR A 175 9.55 -9.49 -9.84
CA TYR A 175 8.33 -9.76 -10.59
C TYR A 175 8.47 -9.43 -12.07
N LYS A 176 7.80 -10.21 -12.92
CA LYS A 176 7.62 -9.91 -14.34
C LYS A 176 6.63 -8.75 -14.49
N SER A 177 6.91 -7.83 -15.40
CA SER A 177 6.09 -6.62 -15.60
C SER A 177 4.61 -6.87 -15.92
N GLY A 178 4.24 -8.05 -16.43
CA GLY A 178 2.84 -8.39 -16.71
C GLY A 178 1.94 -8.46 -15.47
N LEU A 179 2.52 -8.55 -14.26
CA LEU A 179 1.76 -8.49 -13.02
C LEU A 179 1.10 -7.13 -12.80
N VAL A 180 1.70 -6.05 -13.32
CA VAL A 180 1.14 -4.69 -13.25
C VAL A 180 -0.25 -4.66 -13.85
N ASP A 181 -0.42 -5.22 -15.05
CA ASP A 181 -1.68 -5.18 -15.78
C ASP A 181 -2.78 -5.99 -15.08
N LEU A 182 -2.40 -7.12 -14.49
CA LEU A 182 -3.30 -7.95 -13.70
C LEU A 182 -3.78 -7.20 -12.44
N LEU A 183 -2.87 -6.59 -11.70
CA LEU A 183 -3.21 -5.85 -10.48
C LEU A 183 -4.06 -4.62 -10.80
N VAL A 184 -3.71 -3.83 -11.82
CA VAL A 184 -4.52 -2.68 -12.28
C VAL A 184 -5.95 -3.10 -12.57
N LYS A 185 -6.14 -4.15 -13.39
CA LYS A 185 -7.47 -4.66 -13.70
C LYS A 185 -8.25 -5.05 -12.46
N LYS A 186 -7.61 -5.71 -11.49
CA LYS A 186 -8.28 -6.16 -10.27
C LYS A 186 -8.63 -5.00 -9.34
N ILE A 187 -7.76 -4.00 -9.23
CA ILE A 187 -8.10 -2.78 -8.49
C ILE A 187 -9.31 -2.09 -9.13
N GLU A 188 -9.39 -2.05 -10.46
CA GLU A 188 -10.56 -1.49 -11.15
C GLU A 188 -11.84 -2.26 -10.81
N ASP A 189 -11.82 -3.58 -10.98
CA ASP A 189 -12.98 -4.46 -10.74
C ASP A 189 -13.50 -4.34 -9.30
N TYR A 190 -12.61 -4.30 -8.32
CA TYR A 190 -12.98 -4.40 -6.89
C TYR A 190 -13.08 -3.06 -6.17
N VAL A 191 -12.24 -2.08 -6.53
CA VAL A 191 -12.07 -0.81 -5.79
C VAL A 191 -12.73 0.37 -6.50
N LEU A 192 -12.54 0.52 -7.81
CA LEU A 192 -12.99 1.72 -8.54
C LEU A 192 -14.41 1.58 -9.12
N ILE A 193 -14.73 0.39 -9.66
CA ILE A 193 -16.03 0.08 -10.25
C ILE A 193 -16.88 -0.66 -9.22
N GLY A 194 -16.30 -1.68 -8.60
CA GLY A 194 -16.89 -2.48 -7.53
C GLY A 194 -17.81 -3.60 -8.01
N PHE A 195 -17.86 -4.68 -7.23
CA PHE A 195 -19.00 -5.60 -7.22
C PHE A 195 -20.14 -5.01 -6.37
N PRO A 196 -21.43 -5.20 -6.75
CA PRO A 196 -22.57 -4.51 -6.13
C PRO A 196 -22.79 -4.82 -4.65
N GLU A 197 -22.28 -5.93 -4.12
CA GLU A 197 -22.54 -6.35 -2.75
C GLU A 197 -21.25 -6.86 -2.07
N GLN A 198 -20.93 -6.31 -0.89
CA GLN A 198 -20.01 -6.85 0.13
C GLN A 198 -18.49 -6.76 -0.08
N ILE A 199 -17.93 -5.57 -0.38
CA ILE A 199 -16.51 -5.32 -0.04
C ILE A 199 -16.41 -3.99 0.69
N GLU A 200 -16.12 -4.06 1.99
CA GLU A 200 -15.76 -2.89 2.75
C GLU A 200 -14.41 -2.37 2.23
N LEU A 201 -14.45 -1.22 1.56
CA LEU A 201 -13.28 -0.37 1.49
C LEU A 201 -13.11 0.25 2.88
N PHE A 202 -11.85 0.34 3.30
CA PHE A 202 -11.49 0.72 4.65
C PHE A 202 -12.22 1.99 5.10
N SER A 203 -12.85 1.91 6.27
CA SER A 203 -13.65 3.00 6.81
C SER A 203 -12.74 4.16 7.23
N GLY A 204 -12.66 5.18 6.37
CA GLY A 204 -12.33 6.55 6.77
C GLY A 204 -13.44 7.04 7.69
N GLY A 205 -13.31 6.75 8.99
CA GLY A 205 -14.30 7.10 10.00
C GLY A 205 -14.57 8.59 10.02
N VAL A 206 -15.86 8.93 9.95
CA VAL A 206 -16.43 10.27 10.18
C VAL A 206 -15.90 10.82 11.51
#